data_AF-A0A9Q6YCY4-F1
#
_entry.id   AF-A0A9Q6YCY4-F1
#
_cell.length_a   1.000
_cell.length_b   1.000
_cell.length_c   1.000
_cell.angle_alpha   90.00
_cell.angle_beta   90.00
_cell.angle_gamma   90.00
#
_symmetry.space_group_name_H-M   'P 1'
#
loop_
_entity.id
_entity.type
_entity.pdbx_description
1 polymer ?
#
loop_
_entity_poly.entity_id
_entity_poly.type
_entity_poly.pdbx_seq_one_letter_code
_entity_poly.pdbx_strand_id
1 'polypeptide(L)'
;MRPRLPWILLLIALPVWLLASYGLRYGLMEDSQWVGTCVAEAARWECQLRANLGLLIHFRVLGWVALVLSIIAFCVRGRVGCALAVLALLFGLPALALYNASLAVFAVVIAGLRLVRASK
;
A
#
# COMPACT_ATOMS: atom_id res chain seq x y z
N MET A 1 -22.80 13.96 -18.28
CA MET A 1 -21.65 14.30 -17.40
C MET A 1 -21.18 13.00 -16.74
N ARG A 2 -20.06 12.41 -17.18
CA ARG A 2 -19.51 11.23 -16.48
C ARG A 2 -19.14 11.68 -15.06
N PRO A 3 -19.58 11.01 -13.99
CA PRO A 3 -19.20 11.42 -12.64
C PRO A 3 -17.67 11.31 -12.55
N ARG A 4 -16.99 12.46 -12.51
CA ARG A 4 -15.53 12.56 -12.29
C ARG A 4 -15.16 12.39 -10.82
N LEU A 5 -16.17 12.41 -9.94
CA LEU A 5 -16.07 12.24 -8.50
C LEU A 5 -15.24 11.02 -8.05
N PRO A 6 -15.43 9.79 -8.58
CA PRO A 6 -14.64 8.64 -8.14
C PRO A 6 -13.15 8.79 -8.45
N TRP A 7 -12.78 9.46 -9.56
CA TRP A 7 -11.37 9.68 -9.90
C TRP A 7 -10.72 10.75 -9.03
N ILE A 8 -11.46 11.83 -8.72
CA ILE A 8 -10.98 12.89 -7.83
C ILE A 8 -10.76 12.33 -6.42
N LEU A 9 -11.70 11.53 -5.91
CA LEU A 9 -11.55 10.86 -4.61
C LEU A 9 -10.34 9.93 -4.60
N LEU A 10 -10.09 9.21 -5.69
CA LEU A 10 -8.94 8.32 -5.81
C LEU A 10 -7.62 9.11 -5.81
N LEU A 11 -7.56 10.24 -6.53
CA LEU A 11 -6.41 11.14 -6.55
C LEU A 11 -6.13 11.79 -5.20
N ILE A 12 -7.13 11.98 -4.33
CA ILE A 12 -6.94 12.49 -2.96
C ILE A 12 -6.60 11.35 -1.99
N ALA A 13 -7.26 10.19 -2.13
CA ALA A 13 -7.06 9.05 -1.25
C ALA A 13 -5.65 8.48 -1.36
N LEU A 14 -5.08 8.37 -2.57
CA LEU A 14 -3.72 7.87 -2.80
C LEU A 14 -2.64 8.65 -2.02
N PRO A 15 -2.52 9.99 -2.13
CA PRO A 15 -1.51 10.75 -1.39
C PRO A 15 -1.78 10.77 0.12
N VAL A 16 -3.04 10.81 0.56
CA VAL A 16 -3.37 10.71 2.00
C VAL A 16 -2.92 9.37 2.55
N TRP A 17 -3.17 8.28 1.82
CA TRP A 17 -2.76 6.93 2.20
C TRP A 17 -1.24 6.76 2.23
N LEU A 18 -0.55 7.38 1.25
CA LEU A 18 0.91 7.42 1.23
C LEU A 18 1.45 8.19 2.45
N LEU A 19 0.85 9.34 2.78
CA LEU A 19 1.24 10.15 3.94
C LEU A 19 1.06 9.37 5.25
N ALA A 20 -0.07 8.66 5.39
CA ALA A 20 -0.33 7.79 6.53
C ALA A 20 0.70 6.65 6.63
N SER A 21 1.07 6.06 5.49
CA SER A 21 2.09 5.00 5.43
C SER A 21 3.49 5.51 5.84
N TYR A 22 3.84 6.73 5.44
CA TYR A 22 5.07 7.39 5.89
C TYR A 22 5.03 7.76 7.36
N GLY A 23 3.88 8.23 7.86
CA GLY A 23 3.68 8.49 9.29
C GLY A 23 3.87 7.22 10.12
N LEU A 24 3.37 6.08 9.64
CA LEU A 24 3.57 4.79 10.30
C LEU A 24 5.05 4.37 10.33
N ARG A 25 5.76 4.55 9.21
CA ARG A 25 7.19 4.24 9.12
C ARG A 25 8.02 5.12 10.08
N TYR A 26 7.91 6.43 9.95
CA TYR A 26 8.75 7.35 10.72
C TYR A 26 8.31 7.48 12.18
N GLY A 27 7.01 7.43 12.47
CA GLY A 27 6.49 7.59 13.83
C GLY A 27 6.48 6.32 14.67
N LEU A 28 6.37 5.13 14.06
CA LEU A 28 6.27 3.87 14.80
C LEU A 28 7.51 2.98 14.65
N MET A 29 8.10 2.91 13.45
CA MET A 29 9.25 2.01 13.20
C MET A 29 10.60 2.69 13.42
N GLU A 30 10.74 3.95 13.02
CA GLU A 30 12.05 4.65 13.07
C GLU A 30 12.26 5.42 14.37
N ASP A 31 11.19 5.75 15.08
CA ASP A 31 11.28 6.49 16.33
C ASP A 31 11.87 5.63 17.47
N SER A 32 12.88 6.20 18.13
CA SER A 32 13.67 5.59 19.20
C SER A 32 12.93 5.52 20.54
N GLN A 33 11.91 6.35 20.76
CA GLN A 33 11.13 6.34 22.01
C GLN A 33 10.42 4.99 22.26
N TRP A 34 10.06 4.29 21.19
CA TRP A 34 9.39 3.00 21.27
C TRP A 34 10.34 1.86 21.64
N VAL A 35 11.65 2.01 21.44
CA VAL A 35 12.63 0.96 21.80
C VAL A 35 12.65 0.76 23.32
N GLY A 36 12.77 1.84 24.08
CA GLY A 36 12.74 1.76 25.55
C GLY A 36 11.40 1.25 26.08
N THR A 37 10.30 1.72 25.48
CA THR A 37 8.94 1.35 25.89
C THR A 37 8.63 -0.12 25.61
N CYS A 38 9.06 -0.66 24.46
CA CYS A 38 8.82 -2.05 24.09
C CYS A 38 9.72 -3.05 24.81
N VAL A 39 10.89 -2.62 25.30
CA VAL A 39 11.73 -3.46 26.18
C VAL A 39 11.11 -3.56 27.58
N ALA A 40 10.52 -2.48 28.09
CA ALA A 40 9.88 -2.47 29.40
C ALA A 40 8.54 -3.24 29.41
N GLU A 41 7.69 -3.06 28.39
CA GLU A 41 6.36 -3.68 28.31
C GLU A 41 6.06 -4.18 26.89
N ALA A 42 6.62 -5.34 26.55
CA ALA A 42 6.48 -5.96 25.24
C ALA A 42 5.04 -6.36 24.85
N ALA A 43 4.13 -6.48 25.83
CA ALA A 43 2.73 -6.85 25.60
C ALA A 43 1.87 -5.69 25.07
N ARG A 44 2.39 -4.47 24.99
CA ARG A 44 1.68 -3.32 24.42
C ARG A 44 1.38 -3.51 22.94
N TRP A 45 0.22 -3.04 22.52
CA TRP A 45 -0.29 -3.25 21.16
C TRP A 45 0.58 -2.54 20.11
N GLU A 46 1.20 -1.39 20.44
CA GLU A 46 2.12 -0.65 19.57
C GLU A 46 3.37 -1.47 19.25
N CYS A 47 3.88 -2.21 20.25
CA CYS A 47 5.05 -3.07 20.13
C CYS A 47 4.74 -4.31 19.30
N GLN A 48 3.56 -4.91 19.49
CA GLN A 48 3.09 -6.00 18.62
C GLN A 48 2.88 -5.52 17.18
N LEU A 49 2.35 -4.31 16.99
CA LEU A 49 2.16 -3.73 15.67
C LEU A 49 3.52 -3.49 14.98
N ARG A 50 4.50 -2.92 15.68
CA ARG A 50 5.87 -2.72 15.17
C ARG A 50 6.55 -4.03 14.79
N ALA A 51 6.42 -5.08 15.63
CA ALA A 51 6.99 -6.40 15.35
C ALA A 51 6.33 -7.07 14.12
N ASN A 52 4.99 -7.06 14.05
CA ASN A 52 4.25 -7.60 12.91
C ASN A 52 4.53 -6.86 11.61
N LEU A 53 4.62 -5.53 11.66
CA LEU A 53 5.01 -4.72 10.51
C LEU A 53 6.43 -5.07 10.06
N GLY A 54 7.38 -5.27 11.00
CA GLY A 54 8.72 -5.73 10.69
C GLY A 54 8.74 -7.07 9.93
N LEU A 55 7.93 -8.04 10.38
CA LEU A 55 7.75 -9.34 9.70
C LEU A 55 7.14 -9.18 8.30
N LEU A 56 6.10 -8.36 8.16
CA LEU A 56 5.44 -8.11 6.86
C LEU A 56 6.40 -7.48 5.84
N ILE A 57 7.30 -6.59 6.29
CA ILE A 57 8.35 -6.00 5.46
C ILE A 57 9.38 -7.07 5.08
N HIS A 58 9.84 -7.87 6.05
CA HIS A 58 10.85 -8.90 5.82
C HIS A 58 10.39 -9.91 4.76
N PHE A 59 9.15 -10.41 4.87
CA PHE A 59 8.57 -11.33 3.90
C PHE A 59 8.01 -10.66 2.64
N ARG A 60 8.09 -9.33 2.56
CA ARG A 60 7.62 -8.55 1.40
C ARG A 60 6.16 -8.83 1.04
N VAL A 61 5.34 -9.22 2.02
CA VAL A 61 3.96 -9.71 1.80
C VAL A 61 3.12 -8.69 1.04
N LEU A 62 3.18 -7.43 1.47
CA LEU A 62 2.44 -6.33 0.83
C LEU A 62 2.82 -6.13 -0.64
N GLY A 63 4.10 -6.32 -0.98
CA GLY A 63 4.58 -6.18 -2.36
C GLY A 63 4.14 -7.33 -3.25
N TRP A 64 4.19 -8.57 -2.73
CA TRP A 64 3.67 -9.74 -3.44
C TRP A 64 2.16 -9.63 -3.69
N VAL A 65 1.38 -9.23 -2.67
CA VAL A 65 -0.07 -9.02 -2.80
C VAL A 65 -0.38 -7.96 -3.84
N ALA A 66 0.30 -6.80 -3.77
CA ALA A 66 0.13 -5.73 -4.75
C ALA A 66 0.47 -6.18 -6.17
N LEU A 67 1.57 -6.94 -6.34
CA LEU A 67 2.01 -7.43 -7.63
C LEU A 67 1.02 -8.42 -8.23
N VAL A 68 0.61 -9.44 -7.47
CA VAL A 68 -0.37 -10.44 -7.91
C VAL A 68 -1.69 -9.76 -8.29
N LEU A 69 -2.19 -8.83 -7.45
CA LEU A 69 -3.40 -8.08 -7.76
C LEU A 69 -3.25 -7.25 -9.05
N SER A 70 -2.10 -6.59 -9.26
CA SER A 70 -1.86 -5.79 -10.46
C SER A 70 -1.83 -6.64 -11.74
N ILE A 71 -1.24 -7.83 -11.68
CA ILE A 71 -1.19 -8.78 -12.81
C ILE A 71 -2.61 -9.27 -13.13
N ILE A 72 -3.38 -9.69 -12.12
CA ILE A 72 -4.76 -10.13 -12.32
C ILE A 72 -5.62 -8.98 -12.87
N ALA A 73 -5.48 -7.77 -12.33
CA ALA A 73 -6.18 -6.58 -12.81
C ALA A 73 -5.91 -6.29 -14.28
N PHE A 74 -4.68 -6.54 -14.73
CA PHE A 74 -4.27 -6.36 -16.12
C PHE A 74 -4.90 -7.40 -17.06
N CYS A 75 -4.99 -8.65 -16.63
CA CYS A 75 -5.60 -9.74 -17.41
C CYS A 75 -7.14 -9.64 -17.46
N VAL A 76 -7.78 -9.17 -16.39
CA VAL A 76 -9.26 -9.12 -16.29
C VAL A 76 -9.83 -7.88 -16.98
N ARG A 77 -10.76 -8.10 -17.92
CA ARG A 77 -11.47 -7.04 -18.67
C ARG A 77 -12.66 -6.48 -17.86
N GLY A 78 -13.10 -5.26 -18.19
CA GLY A 78 -14.27 -4.62 -17.58
C GLY A 78 -14.02 -3.99 -16.21
N ARG A 79 -15.11 -3.76 -15.45
CA ARG A 79 -15.11 -3.03 -14.15
C ARG A 79 -14.36 -3.77 -13.05
N VAL A 80 -14.34 -5.10 -13.08
CA VAL A 80 -13.64 -5.93 -12.09
C VAL A 80 -12.14 -5.70 -12.16
N GLY A 81 -11.56 -5.59 -13.36
CA GLY A 81 -10.15 -5.25 -13.54
C GLY A 81 -9.81 -3.85 -13.01
N CYS A 82 -10.72 -2.89 -13.11
CA CYS A 82 -10.53 -1.57 -12.48
C CYS A 82 -10.53 -1.66 -10.96
N ALA A 83 -11.49 -2.36 -10.36
CA ALA A 83 -11.55 -2.53 -8.91
C ALA A 83 -10.28 -3.20 -8.37
N LEU A 84 -9.81 -4.23 -9.05
CA LEU A 84 -8.55 -4.91 -8.72
C LEU A 84 -7.33 -3.99 -8.87
N ALA A 85 -7.32 -3.10 -9.87
CA ALA A 85 -6.25 -2.11 -10.01
C ALA A 85 -6.25 -1.08 -8.87
N VAL A 86 -7.43 -0.65 -8.41
CA VAL A 86 -7.53 0.23 -7.22
C VAL A 86 -7.03 -0.49 -5.97
N LEU A 87 -7.42 -1.75 -5.77
CA LEU A 87 -6.91 -2.56 -4.66
C LEU A 87 -5.39 -2.74 -4.75
N ALA A 88 -4.84 -3.01 -5.94
CA ALA A 88 -3.41 -3.10 -6.15
C ALA A 88 -2.67 -1.81 -5.77
N LEU A 89 -3.24 -0.63 -6.06
CA LEU A 89 -2.68 0.65 -5.64
C LEU A 89 -2.73 0.86 -4.12
N LEU A 90 -3.84 0.45 -3.48
CA LEU A 90 -3.99 0.54 -2.02
C LEU A 90 -2.96 -0.29 -1.27
N PHE A 91 -2.55 -1.45 -1.80
CA PHE A 91 -1.48 -2.26 -1.21
C PHE A 91 -0.09 -1.88 -1.71
N GLY A 92 0.02 -1.42 -2.96
CA GLY A 92 1.28 -1.02 -3.59
C GLY A 92 1.89 0.24 -2.99
N LEU A 93 1.08 1.25 -2.64
CA LEU A 93 1.59 2.48 -2.03
C LEU A 93 2.19 2.28 -0.63
N PRO A 94 1.55 1.55 0.32
CA PRO A 94 2.18 1.16 1.57
C PRO A 94 3.41 0.31 1.34
N ALA A 95 3.39 -0.64 0.42
CA ALA A 95 4.56 -1.45 0.09
C ALA A 95 5.75 -0.59 -0.38
N LEU A 96 5.47 0.46 -1.17
CA LEU A 96 6.47 1.43 -1.61
C LEU A 96 7.07 2.22 -0.42
N ALA A 97 6.22 2.66 0.51
CA ALA A 97 6.64 3.43 1.69
C ALA A 97 7.36 2.57 2.74
N LEU A 98 6.94 1.32 2.96
CA LEU A 98 7.48 0.40 3.97
C LEU A 98 8.62 -0.49 3.43
N TYR A 99 9.55 0.07 2.64
CA TYR A 99 10.79 -0.59 2.17
C TYR A 99 10.65 -1.75 1.16
N ASN A 100 9.50 -1.93 0.51
CA ASN A 100 9.30 -2.99 -0.49
C ASN A 100 9.22 -2.45 -1.92
N ALA A 101 10.08 -1.48 -2.23
CA ALA A 101 10.02 -0.72 -3.47
C ALA A 101 10.24 -1.57 -4.73
N SER A 102 11.10 -2.59 -4.68
CA SER A 102 11.45 -3.40 -5.85
C SER A 102 10.26 -4.12 -6.48
N LEU A 103 9.28 -4.56 -5.69
CA LEU A 103 8.04 -5.18 -6.19
C LEU A 103 6.92 -4.16 -6.37
N ALA A 104 6.82 -3.20 -5.45
CA ALA A 104 5.75 -2.22 -5.43
C ALA A 104 5.76 -1.27 -6.63
N VAL A 105 6.93 -0.88 -7.15
CA VAL A 105 7.03 0.00 -8.32
C VAL A 105 6.34 -0.63 -9.53
N PHE A 106 6.62 -1.91 -9.82
CA PHE A 106 5.98 -2.61 -10.94
C PHE A 106 4.48 -2.73 -10.73
N ALA A 107 4.04 -3.08 -9.51
CA ALA A 107 2.63 -3.20 -9.19
C ALA A 107 1.86 -1.89 -9.41
N VAL A 108 2.41 -0.77 -8.94
CA VAL A 108 1.81 0.57 -9.07
C VAL A 108 1.73 0.99 -10.54
N VAL A 109 2.79 0.77 -11.31
CA VAL A 109 2.82 1.11 -12.74
C VAL A 109 1.79 0.29 -13.52
N ILE A 110 1.74 -1.03 -13.32
CA ILE A 110 0.79 -1.92 -14.02
C ILE A 110 -0.66 -1.53 -13.67
N ALA A 111 -0.94 -1.31 -12.38
CA ALA A 111 -2.26 -0.89 -11.92
C ALA A 111 -2.67 0.49 -12.49
N GLY A 112 -1.73 1.45 -12.51
CA GLY A 112 -1.94 2.77 -13.10
C GLY A 112 -2.24 2.71 -14.59
N LEU A 113 -1.46 1.95 -15.37
CA LEU A 113 -1.69 1.75 -16.80
C LEU A 113 -3.07 1.12 -17.07
N ARG A 114 -3.49 0.16 -16.24
CA ARG A 114 -4.82 -0.47 -16.37
C ARG A 114 -5.96 0.52 -16.14
N LEU A 115 -5.84 1.40 -15.14
CA LEU A 115 -6.82 2.43 -14.80
C LEU A 115 -6.98 3.46 -15.92
N VAL A 116 -5.87 3.91 -16.52
CA VAL A 116 -5.92 4.82 -17.68
C VAL A 116 -6.51 4.13 -18.91
N ARG A 117 -6.14 2.86 -19.16
CA ARG A 117 -6.70 2.08 -20.28
C ARG A 117 -8.20 1.89 -20.21
N ALA A 118 -8.78 1.77 -19.02
CA ALA A 118 -10.22 1.55 -18.84
C ALA A 118 -11.08 2.79 -19.11
N SER A 119 -10.48 3.98 -19.22
CA SER A 119 -11.21 5.23 -19.43
C SER A 119 -11.52 5.52 -20.92
N LYS A 120 -10.99 4.70 -21.85
CA LYS A 120 -11.36 4.70 -23.27
C LYS A 120 -12.48 3.69 -23.51
#